data_AF-A0A7S2KJB0-F1
#
_entry.id   AF-A0A7S2KJB0-F1
#
_cell.length_a   1.000
_cell.length_b   1.000
_cell.length_c   1.000
_cell.angle_alpha   90.00
_cell.angle_beta   90.00
_cell.angle_gamma   90.00
#
_symmetry.space_group_name_H-M   'P 1'
#
loop_
_entity.id
_entity.type
_entity.pdbx_description
1 polymer ?
#
loop_
_entity_poly.entity_id
_entity_poly.type
_entity_poly.pdbx_seq_one_letter_code
_entity_poly.pdbx_strand_id
1 'polypeptide(L)'
;MNAADCLCSALALNCCQFAFLSRRKKSSPQSIGSSSYPTNNNNDWMSKLDANKKLRDVVIPGTHNSASSTISKWALFSGVAACQNLTVHQQLNEGARYLDVRICGHKDDIVISHGIVKGGKLSDVVDEVEAFLCDNPKEFVIVEIKDETPMTSSQKHQVLHLIQSTFGERMITYKDLQTWFQLKQVTMGDIRRRLKNVLIL
;
A
#
# COMPACT_ATOMS: atom_id res chain seq x y z
N MET A 1 -15.43 6.60 -34.00
CA MET A 1 -15.11 5.16 -34.10
C MET A 1 -13.60 5.08 -34.29
N ASN A 2 -12.73 4.61 -33.41
CA ASN A 2 -12.81 3.77 -32.21
C ASN A 2 -11.93 4.37 -31.10
N ALA A 3 -12.46 4.46 -29.88
CA ALA A 3 -11.67 4.50 -28.66
C ALA A 3 -11.84 3.12 -28.03
N ALA A 4 -10.79 2.30 -28.05
CA ALA A 4 -10.77 1.06 -27.31
C ALA A 4 -10.12 1.36 -25.96
N ASP A 5 -10.95 1.32 -24.93
CA ASP A 5 -10.66 1.56 -23.54
C ASP A 5 -9.58 0.61 -23.02
N CYS A 6 -8.49 1.16 -22.51
CA CYS A 6 -7.49 0.42 -21.75
C CYS A 6 -7.79 0.60 -20.25
N LEU A 7 -8.74 -0.20 -19.75
CA LEU A 7 -9.01 -0.33 -18.31
C LEU A 7 -7.85 -1.09 -17.66
N CYS A 8 -6.87 -0.37 -17.11
CA CYS A 8 -5.99 -0.94 -16.09
C CYS A 8 -6.85 -1.29 -14.86
N SER A 9 -7.27 -2.54 -14.78
CA SER A 9 -8.02 -3.06 -13.64
C SER A 9 -7.05 -3.30 -12.50
N ALA A 10 -6.90 -2.34 -11.59
CA ALA A 10 -6.35 -2.61 -10.28
C ALA A 10 -7.39 -3.45 -9.51
N LEU A 11 -7.14 -4.76 -9.38
CA LEU A 11 -7.92 -5.62 -8.49
C LEU A 11 -7.46 -5.35 -7.05
N ALA A 12 -8.15 -4.44 -6.37
CA ALA A 12 -8.02 -4.26 -4.93
C ALA A 12 -8.82 -5.37 -4.23
N LEU A 13 -8.13 -6.42 -3.79
CA LEU A 13 -8.71 -7.48 -2.96
C LEU A 13 -8.66 -7.06 -1.48
N ASN A 14 -9.68 -6.33 -1.03
CA ASN A 14 -10.33 -6.46 0.28
C ASN A 14 -11.26 -5.27 0.51
N CYS A 15 -12.56 -5.47 0.28
CA CYS A 15 -13.60 -4.52 0.70
C CYS A 15 -14.72 -5.18 1.53
N CYS A 16 -14.80 -6.52 1.60
CA CYS A 16 -15.81 -7.19 2.42
C CYS A 16 -15.25 -8.48 3.05
N GLN A 17 -14.73 -8.39 4.28
CA GLN A 17 -14.91 -9.51 5.20
C GLN A 17 -16.39 -9.53 5.57
N PHE A 18 -17.19 -10.30 4.82
CA PHE A 18 -18.52 -10.69 5.28
C PHE A 18 -18.34 -11.46 6.58
N ALA A 19 -18.57 -10.79 7.71
CA ALA A 19 -18.78 -11.44 8.99
C ALA A 19 -20.11 -12.20 8.92
N PHE A 20 -20.12 -13.38 8.31
CA PHE A 20 -21.14 -14.37 8.59
C PHE A 20 -20.90 -14.87 10.02
N LEU A 21 -21.62 -14.29 10.99
CA LEU A 21 -21.85 -14.90 12.29
C LEU A 21 -22.75 -16.13 12.08
N SER A 22 -22.19 -17.21 11.52
CA SER A 22 -22.77 -18.54 11.70
C SER A 22 -22.20 -19.10 12.99
N ARG A 23 -23.03 -19.20 14.04
CA ARG A 23 -22.75 -20.02 15.22
C ARG A 23 -22.53 -21.46 14.76
N ARG A 24 -21.27 -21.85 14.50
CA ARG A 24 -20.92 -23.26 14.32
C ARG A 24 -20.76 -23.91 15.70
N LYS A 25 -21.59 -24.93 15.95
CA LYS A 25 -21.45 -25.86 17.07
C LYS A 25 -20.04 -26.45 17.07
N LYS A 26 -19.44 -26.56 18.27
CA LYS A 26 -18.18 -27.28 18.50
C LYS A 26 -18.33 -28.74 18.06
N SER A 27 -17.60 -29.13 17.03
CA SER A 27 -17.12 -30.50 16.83
C SER A 27 -15.64 -30.42 16.50
N SER A 28 -14.84 -31.16 17.25
CA SER A 28 -13.37 -31.26 17.11
C SER A 28 -12.99 -31.99 15.82
N PRO A 29 -12.16 -31.42 14.93
CA PRO A 29 -11.49 -32.20 13.90
C PRO A 29 -10.13 -32.67 14.42
N GLN A 30 -9.87 -33.95 14.19
CA GLN A 30 -8.61 -34.65 14.44
C GLN A 30 -7.44 -33.95 13.74
N SER A 31 -6.27 -33.98 14.39
CA SER A 31 -5.01 -33.45 13.88
C SER A 31 -4.58 -34.17 12.60
N ILE A 32 -4.80 -33.53 11.45
CA ILE A 32 -4.13 -33.87 10.20
C ILE A 32 -2.85 -33.03 10.17
N GLY A 33 -1.71 -33.71 10.02
CA GLY A 33 -0.37 -33.17 10.21
C GLY A 33 -0.17 -31.81 9.55
N SER A 34 0.46 -30.90 10.31
CA SER A 34 1.08 -29.69 9.81
C SER A 34 2.19 -30.08 8.83
N SER A 35 1.81 -30.32 7.58
CA SER A 35 2.72 -30.11 6.47
C SER A 35 3.15 -28.66 6.58
N SER A 36 4.42 -28.44 6.91
CA SER A 36 5.08 -27.15 6.84
C SER A 36 4.95 -26.65 5.40
N TYR A 37 3.87 -25.92 5.11
CA TYR A 37 3.80 -25.08 3.93
C TYR A 37 5.02 -24.17 4.02
N PRO A 38 5.92 -24.16 3.02
CA PRO A 38 6.92 -23.12 2.97
C PRO A 38 6.13 -21.81 2.96
N THR A 39 6.34 -20.98 3.98
CA THR A 39 5.95 -19.58 3.94
C THR A 39 6.78 -18.96 2.83
N ASN A 40 6.34 -19.11 1.58
CA ASN A 40 6.90 -18.40 0.45
C ASN A 40 6.58 -16.93 0.71
N ASN A 41 7.46 -16.28 1.48
CA ASN A 41 7.38 -14.86 1.75
C ASN A 41 7.38 -14.18 0.38
N ASN A 42 6.26 -13.59 -0.02
CA ASN A 42 6.07 -13.01 -1.34
C ASN A 42 6.60 -11.57 -1.36
N ASN A 43 7.61 -11.30 -0.54
CA ASN A 43 8.13 -9.97 -0.26
C ASN A 43 9.10 -9.47 -1.34
N ASP A 44 9.55 -10.34 -2.24
CA ASP A 44 10.54 -10.06 -3.29
C ASP A 44 10.05 -10.42 -4.71
N TRP A 45 8.74 -10.54 -4.93
CA TRP A 45 8.21 -11.06 -6.18
C TRP A 45 8.54 -10.18 -7.38
N MET A 46 8.61 -8.85 -7.22
CA MET A 46 8.97 -7.98 -8.32
C MET A 46 10.42 -8.20 -8.72
N SER A 47 11.32 -8.57 -7.81
CA SER A 47 12.74 -8.84 -8.09
C SER A 47 12.96 -9.98 -9.09
N LYS A 48 12.00 -10.90 -9.18
CA LYS A 48 12.03 -12.08 -10.07
C LYS A 48 11.55 -11.77 -11.49
N LEU A 49 10.97 -10.59 -11.73
CA LEU A 49 10.52 -10.17 -13.05
C LEU A 49 11.70 -9.84 -13.98
N ASP A 50 11.56 -10.17 -15.26
CA ASP A 50 12.49 -9.79 -16.33
C ASP A 50 12.77 -8.27 -16.28
N ALA A 51 14.03 -7.88 -16.40
CA ALA A 51 14.44 -6.49 -16.39
C ALA A 51 13.82 -5.67 -17.55
N ASN A 52 13.50 -6.30 -18.68
CA ASN A 52 12.86 -5.67 -19.83
C ASN A 52 11.33 -5.61 -19.72
N LYS A 53 10.74 -6.24 -18.70
CA LYS A 53 9.29 -6.16 -18.46
C LYS A 53 8.93 -4.71 -18.17
N LYS A 54 8.00 -4.15 -18.95
CA LYS A 54 7.50 -2.79 -18.72
C LYS A 54 6.61 -2.76 -17.48
N LEU A 55 6.72 -1.70 -16.68
CA LEU A 55 5.93 -1.55 -15.45
C LEU A 55 4.43 -1.67 -15.71
N ARG A 56 3.94 -1.03 -16.78
CA ARG A 56 2.52 -1.07 -17.18
C ARG A 56 1.99 -2.48 -17.51
N ASP A 57 2.88 -3.41 -17.83
CA ASP A 57 2.52 -4.79 -18.21
C ASP A 57 2.63 -5.74 -17.00
N VAL A 58 2.91 -5.21 -15.80
CA VAL A 58 2.97 -5.94 -14.52
C VAL A 58 1.61 -5.81 -13.84
N VAL A 59 1.03 -6.94 -13.42
CA VAL A 59 -0.13 -6.94 -12.53
C VAL A 59 0.34 -6.64 -11.12
N ILE A 60 -0.09 -5.50 -10.57
CA ILE A 60 0.32 -5.03 -9.25
C ILE A 60 -0.84 -5.23 -8.27
N PRO A 61 -0.71 -6.13 -7.27
CA PRO A 61 -1.69 -6.25 -6.21
C PRO A 61 -1.74 -4.97 -5.36
N GLY A 62 -2.95 -4.52 -5.05
CA GLY A 62 -3.18 -3.33 -4.24
C GLY A 62 -4.19 -3.55 -3.12
N THR A 63 -4.12 -2.69 -2.12
CA THR A 63 -4.98 -2.73 -0.94
C THR A 63 -5.78 -1.43 -0.83
N HIS A 64 -7.08 -1.55 -0.62
CA HIS A 64 -7.96 -0.42 -0.37
C HIS A 64 -7.87 -0.02 1.10
N ASN A 65 -7.77 1.30 1.35
CA ASN A 65 -7.67 1.85 2.69
C ASN A 65 -6.63 1.12 3.56
N SER A 66 -5.42 1.01 3.03
CA SER A 66 -4.36 0.06 3.42
C SER A 66 -3.99 0.17 4.89
N ALA A 67 -3.97 1.38 5.44
CA ALA A 67 -3.59 1.63 6.82
C ALA A 67 -4.77 1.56 7.82
N SER A 68 -5.95 1.11 7.39
CA SER A 68 -7.13 1.01 8.26
C SER A 68 -7.00 0.00 9.39
N SER A 69 -6.01 -0.89 9.34
CA SER A 69 -5.64 -1.77 10.46
C SER A 69 -5.16 -1.00 11.70
N THR A 70 -4.74 0.26 11.54
CA THR A 70 -4.40 1.16 12.65
C THR A 70 -5.62 1.73 13.36
N ILE A 71 -6.83 1.58 12.81
CA ILE A 71 -8.07 2.00 13.45
C ILE A 71 -8.36 1.07 14.64
N SER A 72 -8.56 1.67 15.81
CA SER A 72 -8.89 0.91 17.01
C SER A 72 -10.14 0.06 16.80
N LYS A 73 -10.08 -1.21 17.21
CA LYS A 73 -11.24 -2.13 17.22
C LYS A 73 -12.38 -1.61 18.11
N TRP A 74 -12.08 -0.72 19.05
CA TRP A 74 -13.03 -0.10 19.98
C TRP A 74 -13.58 1.24 19.48
N ALA A 75 -13.09 1.76 18.35
CA ALA A 75 -13.65 2.96 17.78
C ALA A 75 -15.11 2.72 17.37
N LEU A 76 -15.97 3.72 17.62
CA LEU A 76 -17.32 3.70 17.07
C LEU A 76 -17.24 3.56 15.54
N PHE A 77 -18.05 2.68 14.97
CA PHE A 77 -18.06 2.33 13.55
C PHE A 77 -16.80 1.60 13.03
N SER A 78 -15.93 1.08 13.90
CA SER A 78 -14.73 0.31 13.50
C SER A 78 -15.06 -0.87 12.57
N GLY A 79 -16.16 -1.59 12.82
CA GLY A 79 -16.59 -2.73 12.01
C GLY A 79 -16.99 -2.42 10.56
N VAL A 80 -17.16 -1.14 10.21
CA VAL A 80 -17.39 -0.68 8.83
C VAL A 80 -16.25 0.20 8.30
N ALA A 81 -15.27 0.52 9.15
CA ALA A 81 -14.16 1.41 8.81
C ALA A 81 -12.82 0.69 8.65
N ALA A 82 -12.62 -0.45 9.32
CA ALA A 82 -11.43 -1.28 9.18
C ALA A 82 -11.57 -2.22 7.96
N CYS A 83 -10.84 -1.91 6.88
CA CYS A 83 -10.82 -2.72 5.66
C CYS A 83 -9.71 -3.79 5.70
N GLN A 84 -8.67 -3.57 6.51
CA GLN A 84 -7.50 -4.44 6.62
C GLN A 84 -7.27 -4.92 8.05
N ASN A 85 -6.79 -6.16 8.18
CA ASN A 85 -6.38 -6.75 9.47
C ASN A 85 -4.85 -6.86 9.61
N LEU A 86 -4.11 -6.59 8.53
CA LEU A 86 -2.65 -6.63 8.49
C LEU A 86 -2.09 -5.21 8.54
N THR A 87 -0.91 -5.02 9.13
CA THR A 87 -0.20 -3.73 9.01
C THR A 87 0.24 -3.50 7.56
N VAL A 88 0.67 -2.28 7.22
CA VAL A 88 1.13 -1.98 5.86
C VAL A 88 2.37 -2.78 5.53
N HIS A 89 3.32 -2.89 6.47
CA HIS A 89 4.50 -3.72 6.31
C HIS A 89 4.16 -5.20 6.05
N GLN A 90 3.16 -5.75 6.76
CA GLN A 90 2.69 -7.12 6.52
C GLN A 90 2.04 -7.27 5.15
N GLN A 91 1.20 -6.32 4.72
CA GLN A 91 0.60 -6.33 3.38
C GLN A 91 1.67 -6.34 2.28
N LEU A 92 2.75 -5.57 2.46
CA LEU A 92 3.90 -5.56 1.55
C LEU A 92 4.62 -6.92 1.54
N ASN A 93 4.83 -7.55 2.70
CA ASN A 93 5.43 -8.90 2.75
C ASN A 93 4.57 -9.99 2.09
N GLU A 94 3.24 -9.83 2.10
CA GLU A 94 2.30 -10.71 1.39
C GLU A 94 2.21 -10.42 -0.13
N GLY A 95 2.85 -9.33 -0.59
CA GLY A 95 3.04 -9.04 -2.01
C GLY A 95 2.27 -7.82 -2.54
N ALA A 96 1.54 -7.07 -1.69
CA ALA A 96 0.93 -5.81 -2.10
C ALA A 96 2.01 -4.80 -2.53
N ARG A 97 1.79 -4.04 -3.61
CA ARG A 97 2.72 -2.98 -4.07
C ARG A 97 1.99 -1.68 -4.44
N TYR A 98 0.68 -1.63 -4.27
CA TYR A 98 -0.12 -0.42 -4.38
C TYR A 98 -0.91 -0.20 -3.09
N LEU A 99 -0.72 0.95 -2.45
CA LEU A 99 -1.31 1.29 -1.16
C LEU A 99 -2.21 2.51 -1.29
N ASP A 100 -3.52 2.36 -1.09
CA ASP A 100 -4.46 3.48 -0.90
C ASP A 100 -4.37 3.94 0.57
N VAL A 101 -3.77 5.10 0.84
CA VAL A 101 -3.56 5.67 2.17
C VAL A 101 -4.38 6.95 2.33
N ARG A 102 -5.37 6.89 3.21
CA ARG A 102 -6.33 7.97 3.43
C ARG A 102 -6.01 8.68 4.74
N ILE A 103 -5.91 10.00 4.70
CA ILE A 103 -5.42 10.82 5.82
C ILE A 103 -6.35 11.98 6.14
N CYS A 104 -6.27 12.45 7.38
CA CYS A 104 -6.84 13.72 7.79
C CYS A 104 -5.97 14.43 8.84
N GLY A 105 -6.19 15.73 8.98
CA GLY A 105 -5.62 16.49 10.08
C GLY A 105 -6.30 16.16 11.41
N HIS A 106 -5.52 15.94 12.46
CA HIS A 106 -6.04 15.80 13.81
C HIS A 106 -5.16 16.52 14.83
N LYS A 107 -5.65 17.67 15.31
CA LYS A 107 -4.85 18.59 16.12
C LYS A 107 -3.60 18.98 15.32
N ASP A 108 -2.41 18.78 15.88
CA ASP A 108 -1.11 19.09 15.27
C ASP A 108 -0.49 17.88 14.55
N ASP A 109 -1.21 16.75 14.45
CA ASP A 109 -0.76 15.52 13.79
C ASP A 109 -1.55 15.25 12.49
N ILE A 110 -0.96 14.39 11.65
CA ILE A 110 -1.62 13.77 10.50
C ILE A 110 -1.89 12.31 10.83
N VAL A 111 -3.16 11.89 10.69
CA VAL A 111 -3.59 10.55 11.06
C VAL A 111 -4.27 9.86 9.89
N ILE A 112 -4.28 8.53 9.94
CA ILE A 112 -5.04 7.69 9.02
C ILE A 112 -6.54 7.90 9.26
N SER A 113 -7.32 7.92 8.18
CA SER A 113 -8.74 8.21 8.24
C SER A 113 -9.55 7.33 7.29
N HIS A 114 -10.76 6.98 7.71
CA HIS A 114 -11.79 6.43 6.82
C HIS A 114 -13.12 7.12 7.14
N GLY A 115 -13.49 8.12 6.33
CA GLY A 115 -14.55 9.06 6.70
C GLY A 115 -14.24 9.74 8.03
N ILE A 116 -15.14 9.60 9.02
CA ILE A 116 -15.01 10.23 10.34
C ILE A 116 -14.13 9.46 11.32
N VAL A 117 -13.75 8.21 11.00
CA VAL A 117 -13.04 7.32 11.90
C VAL A 117 -11.53 7.51 11.71
N LYS A 118 -10.83 7.75 12.83
CA LYS A 118 -9.39 8.02 12.86
C LYS A 118 -8.62 6.80 13.34
N GLY A 119 -7.45 6.59 12.74
CA GLY A 119 -6.50 5.53 13.07
C GLY A 119 -5.20 6.08 13.66
N GLY A 120 -4.11 5.36 13.35
CA GLY A 120 -2.75 5.71 13.77
C GLY A 120 -2.18 6.92 13.03
N LYS A 121 -0.92 7.23 13.31
CA LYS A 121 -0.22 8.36 12.68
C LYS A 121 0.22 8.00 11.26
N LEU A 122 0.27 8.99 10.38
CA LEU A 122 0.85 8.82 9.05
C LEU A 122 2.35 8.48 9.12
N SER A 123 3.08 9.02 10.11
CA SER A 123 4.51 8.72 10.32
C SER A 123 4.77 7.22 10.42
N ASP A 124 3.99 6.52 11.25
CA ASP A 124 4.20 5.10 11.52
C ASP A 124 3.97 4.27 10.24
N VAL A 125 3.00 4.68 9.41
CA VAL A 125 2.72 4.03 8.13
C VAL A 125 3.83 4.29 7.11
N VAL A 126 4.38 5.51 7.07
CA VAL A 126 5.50 5.86 6.20
C VAL A 126 6.76 5.09 6.60
N ASP A 127 7.03 4.95 7.89
CA ASP A 127 8.14 4.17 8.44
C ASP A 127 8.02 2.67 8.10
N GLU A 128 6.79 2.11 8.16
CA GLU A 128 6.53 0.73 7.75
C GLU A 128 6.86 0.46 6.27
N VAL A 129 6.56 1.43 5.39
CA VAL A 129 6.89 1.37 3.96
C VAL A 129 8.39 1.53 3.75
N GLU A 130 9.03 2.46 4.45
CA GLU A 130 10.48 2.66 4.39
C GLU A 130 11.23 1.39 4.79
N ALA A 131 10.88 0.79 5.94
CA ALA A 131 11.49 -0.44 6.41
C ALA A 131 11.41 -1.55 5.37
N PHE A 132 10.22 -1.75 4.78
CA PHE A 132 10.04 -2.74 3.71
C PHE A 132 10.94 -2.47 2.50
N LEU A 133 10.98 -1.22 2.04
CA LEU A 133 11.77 -0.86 0.86
C LEU A 133 13.29 -0.89 1.13
N CYS A 134 13.73 -0.73 2.39
CA CYS A 134 15.11 -0.93 2.83
C CYS A 134 15.51 -2.40 2.74
N ASP A 135 14.64 -3.29 3.22
CA ASP A 135 14.86 -4.75 3.18
C ASP A 135 14.75 -5.31 1.75
N ASN A 136 13.95 -4.67 0.89
CA ASN A 136 13.63 -5.16 -0.45
C ASN A 136 13.93 -4.12 -1.55
N PRO A 137 15.21 -3.77 -1.81
CA PRO A 137 15.57 -2.65 -2.68
C PRO A 137 15.20 -2.83 -4.16
N LYS A 138 14.88 -4.05 -4.59
CA LYS A 138 14.48 -4.39 -5.98
C LYS A 138 12.96 -4.33 -6.22
N GLU A 139 12.18 -4.13 -5.16
CA GLU A 139 10.74 -3.95 -5.25
C GLU A 139 10.40 -2.50 -5.62
N PHE A 140 9.15 -2.25 -5.97
CA PHE A 140 8.66 -0.90 -6.30
C PHE A 140 7.27 -0.73 -5.69
N VAL A 141 7.07 0.32 -4.88
CA VAL A 141 5.81 0.57 -4.18
C VAL A 141 5.19 1.87 -4.68
N ILE A 142 3.88 1.82 -4.95
CA ILE A 142 3.05 2.99 -5.26
C ILE A 142 2.23 3.28 -4.00
N VAL A 143 2.35 4.49 -3.48
CA VAL A 143 1.55 4.97 -2.35
C VAL A 143 0.68 6.11 -2.85
N GLU A 144 -0.63 5.93 -2.82
CA GLU A 144 -1.58 6.98 -3.14
C GLU A 144 -2.06 7.62 -1.84
N ILE A 145 -1.82 8.92 -1.67
CA ILE A 145 -2.18 9.66 -0.46
C ILE A 145 -3.41 10.52 -0.76
N LYS A 146 -4.50 10.27 -0.03
CA LYS A 146 -5.77 10.99 -0.20
C LYS A 146 -6.18 11.73 1.07
N ASP A 147 -6.52 13.00 0.89
CA ASP A 147 -7.16 13.82 1.92
C ASP A 147 -8.64 13.40 2.06
N GLU A 148 -9.03 12.77 3.17
CA GLU A 148 -10.43 12.44 3.46
C GLU A 148 -11.24 13.66 3.92
N THR A 149 -10.56 14.61 4.55
CA THR A 149 -11.14 15.89 4.97
C THR A 149 -10.16 17.01 4.64
N PRO A 150 -10.64 18.24 4.39
CA PRO A 150 -9.77 19.38 4.13
C PRO A 150 -8.70 19.57 5.23
N MET A 151 -7.43 19.54 4.83
CA MET A 151 -6.30 19.85 5.70
C MET A 151 -5.82 21.29 5.50
N THR A 152 -5.25 21.88 6.55
CA THR A 152 -4.63 23.21 6.47
C THR A 152 -3.37 23.17 5.62
N SER A 153 -2.92 24.33 5.14
CA SER A 153 -1.65 24.43 4.40
C SER A 153 -0.45 23.96 5.22
N SER A 154 -0.45 24.19 6.53
CA SER A 154 0.61 23.73 7.44
C SER A 154 0.63 22.20 7.54
N GLN A 155 -0.54 21.57 7.66
CA GLN A 155 -0.67 20.12 7.67
C GLN A 155 -0.23 19.50 6.34
N LYS A 156 -0.61 20.09 5.20
CA LYS A 156 -0.13 19.64 3.88
C LYS A 156 1.39 19.76 3.76
N HIS A 157 1.98 20.83 4.29
CA HIS A 157 3.43 20.98 4.32
C HIS A 157 4.11 19.93 5.21
N GLN A 158 3.51 19.57 6.34
CA GLN A 158 3.97 18.49 7.21
C GLN A 158 3.97 17.13 6.49
N VAL A 159 2.90 16.82 5.73
CA VAL A 159 2.83 15.60 4.90
C VAL A 159 3.96 15.57 3.87
N LEU A 160 4.13 16.65 3.10
CA LEU A 160 5.18 16.74 2.09
C LEU A 160 6.58 16.61 2.71
N HIS A 161 6.82 17.30 3.82
CA HIS A 161 8.10 17.23 4.53
C HIS A 161 8.39 15.81 5.01
N LEU A 162 7.43 15.15 5.67
CA LEU A 162 7.56 13.77 6.14
C LEU A 162 7.96 12.83 5.00
N ILE A 163 7.21 12.84 3.90
CA ILE A 163 7.44 11.97 2.73
C ILE A 163 8.83 12.23 2.13
N GLN A 164 9.21 13.49 1.96
CA GLN A 164 10.50 13.87 1.40
C GLN A 164 11.66 13.49 2.33
N SER A 165 11.51 13.69 3.64
CA SER A 165 12.54 13.35 4.62
C SER A 165 12.77 11.85 4.75
N THR A 166 11.70 11.04 4.62
CA THR A 166 11.78 9.59 4.74
C THR A 166 12.29 8.95 3.45
N PHE A 167 11.67 9.22 2.30
CA PHE A 167 12.00 8.48 1.08
C PHE A 167 13.13 9.12 0.26
N GLY A 168 13.33 10.43 0.36
CA GLY A 168 14.43 11.16 -0.30
C GLY A 168 14.66 10.77 -1.75
N GLU A 169 15.89 10.38 -2.07
CA GLU A 169 16.33 10.03 -3.43
C GLU A 169 15.63 8.79 -4.02
N ARG A 170 15.00 7.97 -3.18
CA ARG A 170 14.25 6.77 -3.62
C ARG A 170 12.94 7.11 -4.31
N MET A 171 12.46 8.35 -4.13
CA MET A 171 11.23 8.81 -4.75
C MET A 171 11.37 8.99 -6.25
N ILE A 172 10.33 8.60 -6.98
CA ILE A 172 10.07 9.11 -8.33
C ILE A 172 9.63 10.56 -8.21
N THR A 173 10.41 11.47 -8.77
CA THR A 173 10.15 12.91 -8.76
C THR A 173 9.45 13.36 -10.04
N TYR A 174 8.91 14.58 -10.05
CA TYR A 174 8.38 15.19 -11.27
C TYR A 174 9.40 15.21 -12.42
N LYS A 175 10.68 15.47 -12.12
CA LYS A 175 11.76 15.44 -13.12
C LYS A 175 11.95 14.04 -13.70
N ASP A 176 11.81 13.00 -12.88
CA ASP A 176 11.89 11.60 -13.34
C ASP A 176 10.75 11.27 -14.32
N LEU A 177 9.52 11.71 -14.00
CA LEU A 177 8.34 11.53 -14.88
C LEU A 177 8.52 12.19 -16.26
N GLN A 178 9.19 13.35 -16.30
CA GLN A 178 9.44 14.09 -17.55
C GLN A 178 10.65 13.56 -18.35
N THR A 179 11.43 12.64 -17.78
CA THR A 179 12.68 12.18 -18.40
C THR A 179 12.63 10.70 -18.71
N TRP A 180 12.80 9.84 -17.70
CA TRP A 180 12.99 8.40 -17.89
C TRP A 180 11.82 7.56 -17.38
N PHE A 181 11.08 8.04 -16.38
CA PHE A 181 9.93 7.32 -15.80
C PHE A 181 8.66 7.61 -16.60
N GLN A 182 8.66 7.19 -17.86
CA GLN A 182 7.47 7.31 -18.73
C GLN A 182 6.71 5.98 -18.70
N LEU A 183 5.48 5.96 -18.16
CA LEU A 183 4.70 4.72 -17.92
C LEU A 183 4.57 3.81 -19.15
N LYS A 184 4.56 4.38 -20.36
CA LYS A 184 4.45 3.61 -21.62
C LYS A 184 5.69 2.74 -21.93
N GLN A 185 6.84 3.07 -21.37
CA GLN A 185 8.12 2.46 -21.75
C GLN A 185 9.00 2.06 -20.57
N VAL A 186 8.83 2.65 -19.38
CA VAL A 186 9.68 2.36 -18.22
C VAL A 186 9.65 0.88 -17.87
N THR A 187 10.83 0.30 -17.69
CA THR A 187 11.02 -1.12 -17.39
C THR A 187 11.35 -1.34 -15.92
N MET A 188 11.13 -2.57 -15.44
CA MET A 188 11.58 -2.97 -14.10
C MET A 188 13.10 -2.80 -13.93
N GLY A 189 13.88 -3.01 -15.00
CA GLY A 189 15.31 -2.77 -15.02
C GLY A 189 15.69 -1.30 -14.85
N ASP A 190 14.95 -0.37 -15.45
CA ASP A 190 15.19 1.08 -15.29
C ASP A 190 15.03 1.53 -13.84
N ILE A 191 13.94 1.08 -13.21
CA ILE A 191 13.61 1.36 -11.82
C ILE A 191 14.72 0.87 -10.88
N ARG A 192 15.10 -0.41 -11.01
CA ARG A 192 16.13 -1.04 -10.17
C ARG A 192 17.51 -0.39 -10.33
N ARG A 193 17.92 -0.02 -11.56
CA ARG A 193 19.22 0.63 -11.82
C ARG A 193 19.34 2.01 -11.19
N ARG A 194 18.23 2.72 -11.04
CA ARG A 194 18.19 4.10 -10.53
C ARG A 194 17.96 4.18 -9.02
N LEU A 195 17.72 3.04 -8.37
CA LEU A 195 17.44 2.95 -6.94
C LEU A 195 16.26 3.83 -6.50
N LYS A 196 15.33 4.09 -7.43
CA LYS A 196 14.11 4.86 -7.21
C LYS A 196 12.93 3.92 -7.14
N ASN A 197 12.59 3.48 -5.94
CA ASN A 197 11.66 2.38 -5.69
C ASN A 197 10.33 2.78 -5.02
N VAL A 198 10.03 4.07 -4.93
CA VAL A 198 8.72 4.52 -4.43
C VAL A 198 8.15 5.65 -5.29
N LEU A 199 6.86 5.54 -5.62
CA LEU A 199 6.09 6.59 -6.27
C LEU A 199 4.97 7.01 -5.34
N ILE A 200 4.91 8.31 -5.05
CA ILE A 200 3.85 8.91 -4.25
C ILE A 200 2.90 9.65 -5.19
N LEU A 201 1.60 9.35 -5.06
CA LEU A 201 0.51 9.95 -5.84
C LEU A 201 -0.39 10.79 -4.94
#